data_AF-A0A7V9WKF3-F1
#
_entry.id   AF-A0A7V9WKF3-F1
#
_cell.length_a   1.000
_cell.length_b   1.000
_cell.length_c   1.000
_cell.angle_alpha   90.00
_cell.angle_beta   90.00
_cell.angle_gamma   90.00
#
_symmetry.space_group_name_H-M   'P 1'
#
loop_
_entity.id
_entity.type
_entity.pdbx_description
1 polymer ?
#
loop_
_entity_poly.entity_id
_entity_poly.type
_entity_poly.pdbx_seq_one_letter_code
_entity_poly.pdbx_strand_id
1 'polypeptide(L)'
;MARWFAVIERDPVLRALLAAPVPVPRAVLHRVVGEVYKRLAFHSPRRVDPLVTQAFASHFTDRLVTGRLLATGRRLIPELRAPFELERITCPVLLVWGRHDAMVFQTGAERVIAAVTDAELVTIEDCGHCPQLEAPDRLAELLLEFPGRDHDPARGSRRRAHGPLGPDEHLGVPGRLPGRSRPDAQQAELGAYRRVRRRRLLVEPAPTGPAEHLGAPVGQMILHPLDP
;
A
#
# COMPACT_ATOMS: atom_id res chain seq x y z
N MET A 1 9.81 -16.58 -5.80
CA MET A 1 9.04 -17.08 -4.63
C MET A 1 9.04 -15.96 -3.59
N ALA A 2 7.89 -15.58 -3.02
CA ALA A 2 7.75 -14.43 -2.10
C ALA A 2 8.53 -14.65 -0.77
N ARG A 3 9.86 -14.44 -0.80
CA ARG A 3 10.75 -14.77 0.32
C ARG A 3 10.38 -14.04 1.62
N TRP A 4 9.79 -12.85 1.55
CA TRP A 4 9.33 -12.11 2.73
C TRP A 4 8.26 -12.85 3.53
N PHE A 5 7.38 -13.62 2.88
CA PHE A 5 6.35 -14.38 3.58
C PHE A 5 6.98 -15.44 4.48
N ALA A 6 8.07 -16.06 3.98
CA ALA A 6 8.87 -16.98 4.77
C ALA A 6 9.65 -16.26 5.89
N VAL A 7 9.96 -14.96 5.78
CA VAL A 7 10.55 -14.17 6.87
C VAL A 7 9.52 -13.94 7.97
N ILE A 8 8.27 -13.61 7.63
CA ILE A 8 7.17 -13.51 8.60
C ILE A 8 6.94 -14.84 9.32
N GLU A 9 6.81 -15.94 8.57
CA GLU A 9 6.53 -17.27 9.16
C GLU A 9 7.69 -17.83 10.00
N ARG A 10 8.92 -17.41 9.71
CA ARG A 10 10.11 -17.81 10.46
C ARG A 10 10.41 -16.89 11.64
N ASP A 11 9.67 -15.80 11.83
CA ASP A 11 9.84 -14.96 13.01
C ASP A 11 9.49 -15.78 14.28
N PRO A 12 10.46 -16.04 15.17
CA PRO A 12 10.27 -16.95 16.29
C PRO A 12 9.27 -16.40 17.31
N VAL A 13 9.18 -15.07 17.43
CA VAL A 13 8.29 -14.41 18.38
C VAL A 13 6.85 -14.48 17.86
N LEU A 14 6.63 -14.12 16.59
CA LEU A 14 5.31 -14.22 15.97
C LEU A 14 4.80 -15.66 16.00
N ARG A 15 5.66 -16.64 15.68
CA ARG A 15 5.31 -18.06 15.71
C ARG A 15 4.94 -18.53 17.13
N ALA A 16 5.71 -18.14 18.14
CA ALA A 16 5.41 -18.48 19.53
C ALA A 16 4.07 -17.88 19.98
N LEU A 17 3.78 -16.63 19.60
CA LEU A 17 2.50 -15.98 19.91
C LEU A 17 1.30 -16.67 19.24
N LEU A 18 1.45 -17.08 17.97
CA LEU A 18 0.39 -17.77 17.25
C LEU A 18 0.14 -19.18 17.81
N ALA A 19 1.20 -19.87 18.26
CA ALA A 19 1.13 -21.20 18.85
C ALA A 19 0.72 -21.23 20.33
N ALA A 20 0.66 -20.08 21.00
CA ALA A 20 0.36 -20.00 22.43
C ALA A 20 -1.01 -20.65 22.76
N PRO A 21 -1.10 -21.54 23.77
CA PRO A 21 -2.36 -22.17 24.15
C PRO A 21 -3.30 -21.21 24.89
N VAL A 22 -2.77 -20.07 25.36
CA VAL A 22 -3.49 -19.04 26.12
C VAL A 22 -3.80 -17.81 25.25
N PRO A 23 -4.81 -16.99 25.63
CA PRO A 23 -5.05 -15.71 24.98
C PRO A 23 -3.82 -14.80 25.08
N VAL A 24 -3.39 -14.25 23.94
CA VAL A 24 -2.28 -13.29 23.87
C VAL A 24 -2.86 -11.88 24.06
N PRO A 25 -2.32 -11.06 24.99
CA PRO A 25 -2.74 -9.67 25.13
C PRO A 25 -2.55 -8.89 23.81
N ARG A 26 -3.59 -8.17 23.38
CA ARG A 26 -3.59 -7.42 22.11
C ARG A 26 -2.39 -6.47 21.97
N ALA A 27 -1.99 -5.81 23.05
CA ALA A 27 -0.85 -4.90 23.05
C ALA A 27 0.47 -5.61 22.69
N VAL A 28 0.66 -6.86 23.16
CA VAL A 28 1.84 -7.67 22.84
C VAL A 28 1.81 -8.08 21.38
N LEU A 29 0.66 -8.58 20.90
CA LEU A 29 0.47 -8.93 19.49
C LEU A 29 0.75 -7.74 18.57
N HIS A 30 0.14 -6.58 18.84
CA HIS A 30 0.32 -5.37 18.04
C HIS A 30 1.78 -4.92 18.00
N ARG A 31 2.49 -5.00 19.13
CA ARG A 31 3.91 -4.66 19.19
C ARG A 31 4.73 -5.58 18.29
N VAL A 32 4.53 -6.90 18.39
CA VAL A 32 5.29 -7.86 17.57
C VAL A 32 4.96 -7.71 16.09
N VAL A 33 3.68 -7.58 15.73
CA VAL A 33 3.27 -7.33 14.34
C VAL A 33 3.84 -6.02 13.81
N GLY A 34 3.79 -4.94 14.58
CA GLY A 34 4.38 -3.65 14.20
C GLY A 34 5.89 -3.72 13.99
N GLU A 35 6.61 -4.45 14.84
CA GLU A 35 8.06 -4.69 14.69
C GLU A 35 8.39 -5.51 13.45
N VAL A 36 7.62 -6.57 13.16
CA VAL A 36 7.81 -7.38 11.94
C VAL A 36 7.50 -6.55 10.70
N TYR A 37 6.39 -5.81 10.71
CA TYR A 37 5.97 -4.96 9.60
C TYR A 37 7.03 -3.92 9.27
N LYS A 38 7.51 -3.15 10.26
CA LYS A 38 8.46 -2.07 9.98
C LYS A 38 9.81 -2.58 9.44
N ARG A 39 10.23 -3.78 9.85
CA ARG A 39 11.47 -4.42 9.36
C ARG A 39 11.37 -4.91 7.92
N LEU A 40 10.16 -5.24 7.47
CA LEU A 40 9.92 -5.79 6.14
C LEU A 40 9.54 -4.72 5.12
N ALA A 41 8.74 -3.75 5.54
CA ALA A 41 8.14 -2.78 4.62
C ALA A 41 9.00 -1.51 4.43
N PHE A 42 9.96 -1.22 5.29
CA PHE A 42 10.69 0.05 5.26
C PHE A 42 12.20 -0.16 5.12
N HIS A 43 12.83 0.71 4.33
CA HIS A 43 14.29 0.79 4.23
C HIS A 43 14.90 1.24 5.56
N SER A 44 14.27 2.20 6.26
CA SER A 44 14.73 2.75 7.55
C SER A 44 13.76 2.47 8.72
N PRO A 45 13.67 1.22 9.23
CA PRO A 45 12.69 0.83 10.25
C PRO A 45 12.74 1.63 11.57
N ARG A 46 13.89 2.24 11.89
CA ARG A 46 14.08 3.03 13.11
C ARG A 46 13.46 4.43 13.02
N ARG A 47 13.21 4.94 11.82
CA ARG A 47 12.65 6.28 11.56
C ARG A 47 11.14 6.28 11.39
N VAL A 48 10.51 5.11 11.37
CA VAL A 48 9.06 4.95 11.15
C VAL A 48 8.29 5.46 12.36
N ASP A 49 7.32 6.33 12.12
CA ASP A 49 6.42 6.84 13.15
C ASP A 49 5.66 5.68 13.83
N PRO A 50 5.65 5.61 15.18
CA PRO A 50 4.88 4.61 15.91
C PRO A 50 3.41 4.52 15.50
N LEU A 51 2.77 5.64 15.14
CA LEU A 51 1.37 5.68 14.69
C LEU A 51 1.15 4.89 13.41
N VAL A 52 2.11 4.88 12.47
CA VAL A 52 2.03 4.08 11.25
C VAL A 52 2.01 2.59 11.60
N THR A 53 2.94 2.16 12.46
CA THR A 53 3.03 0.76 12.88
C THR A 53 1.82 0.33 13.70
N GLN A 54 1.28 1.23 14.54
CA GLN A 54 0.09 1.00 15.34
C GLN A 54 -1.16 0.89 14.46
N ALA A 55 -1.30 1.78 13.47
CA ALA A 55 -2.40 1.76 12.52
C ALA A 55 -2.41 0.44 11.73
N PHE A 56 -1.26 0.03 11.20
CA PHE A 56 -1.13 -1.27 10.54
C PHE A 56 -1.45 -2.44 11.47
N ALA A 57 -0.87 -2.45 12.68
CA ALA A 57 -1.07 -3.51 13.65
C ALA A 57 -2.53 -3.60 14.14
N SER A 58 -3.32 -2.52 14.03
CA SER A 58 -4.72 -2.50 14.48
C SER A 58 -5.64 -3.46 13.72
N HIS A 59 -5.23 -3.91 12.52
CA HIS A 59 -5.94 -4.93 11.75
C HIS A 59 -5.84 -6.34 12.36
N PHE A 60 -4.93 -6.55 13.31
CA PHE A 60 -4.60 -7.84 13.90
C PHE A 60 -5.17 -7.93 15.33
N THR A 61 -6.47 -8.15 15.43
CA THR A 61 -7.23 -8.04 16.68
C THR A 61 -6.87 -9.09 17.73
N ASP A 62 -6.51 -10.29 17.28
CA ASP A 62 -6.13 -11.45 18.08
C ASP A 62 -5.34 -12.47 17.24
N ARG A 63 -4.83 -13.52 17.92
CA ARG A 63 -3.99 -14.55 17.30
C ARG A 63 -4.73 -15.39 16.25
N LEU A 64 -6.03 -15.63 16.40
CA LEU A 64 -6.81 -16.44 15.47
C LEU A 64 -7.06 -15.65 14.18
N VAL A 65 -7.43 -14.37 14.29
CA VAL A 65 -7.57 -13.47 13.14
C VAL A 65 -6.24 -13.31 12.42
N THR A 66 -5.15 -13.11 13.15
CA THR A 66 -3.79 -13.02 12.58
C THR A 66 -3.42 -14.31 11.83
N GLY A 67 -3.64 -15.47 12.45
CA GLY A 67 -3.38 -16.76 11.81
C GLY A 67 -4.22 -16.98 10.54
N ARG A 68 -5.49 -16.58 10.54
CA ARG A 68 -6.36 -16.65 9.35
C ARG A 68 -5.88 -15.72 8.24
N LEU A 69 -5.51 -14.47 8.56
CA LEU A 69 -4.98 -13.52 7.58
C LEU A 69 -3.70 -14.05 6.93
N LEU A 70 -2.78 -14.62 7.73
CA LEU A 70 -1.58 -15.27 7.19
C LEU A 70 -1.95 -16.49 6.34
N ALA A 71 -2.86 -17.34 6.79
CA ALA A 71 -3.30 -18.50 6.00
C ALA A 71 -3.92 -18.09 4.65
N THR A 72 -4.71 -17.02 4.63
CA THR A 72 -5.27 -16.42 3.40
C THR A 72 -4.15 -15.87 2.52
N GLY A 73 -3.24 -15.07 3.06
CA GLY A 73 -2.09 -14.55 2.32
C GLY A 73 -1.29 -15.68 1.66
N ARG A 74 -1.04 -16.77 2.39
CA ARG A 74 -0.34 -17.96 1.87
C ARG A 74 -1.02 -18.57 0.65
N ARG A 75 -2.36 -18.62 0.65
CA ARG A 75 -3.16 -19.15 -0.47
C ARG A 75 -3.13 -18.22 -1.68
N LEU A 76 -2.95 -16.92 -1.48
CA LEU A 76 -2.90 -15.91 -2.56
C LEU A 76 -1.51 -15.73 -3.17
N ILE A 77 -0.43 -16.17 -2.52
CA ILE A 77 0.95 -16.04 -3.06
C ILE A 77 1.10 -16.59 -4.49
N PRO A 78 0.51 -17.75 -4.87
CA PRO A 78 0.60 -18.25 -6.24
C PRO A 78 -0.05 -17.31 -7.26
N GLU A 79 -1.17 -16.68 -6.93
CA GLU A 79 -1.89 -15.73 -7.81
C GLU A 79 -1.02 -14.52 -8.16
N LEU A 80 -0.14 -14.09 -7.23
CA LEU A 80 0.81 -13.00 -7.47
C LEU A 80 1.90 -13.33 -8.50
N ARG A 81 2.01 -14.59 -8.95
CA ARG A 81 3.04 -15.00 -9.92
C ARG A 81 2.65 -14.76 -11.37
N ALA A 82 1.37 -14.61 -11.68
CA ALA A 82 0.88 -14.38 -13.03
C ALA A 82 -0.23 -13.34 -12.94
N PRO A 83 0.11 -12.04 -12.84
CA PRO A 83 -0.89 -10.98 -12.83
C PRO A 83 -1.71 -11.03 -14.13
N PHE A 84 -3.01 -10.79 -13.99
CA PHE A 84 -4.00 -10.89 -15.06
C PHE A 84 -3.74 -9.90 -16.20
N GLU A 85 -3.81 -10.40 -17.44
CA GLU A 85 -4.03 -9.67 -18.71
C GLU A 85 -3.47 -8.23 -18.77
N LEU A 86 -2.18 -8.08 -18.42
CA LEU A 86 -1.51 -6.76 -18.38
C LEU A 86 -1.52 -6.08 -19.76
N GLU A 87 -1.59 -6.86 -20.82
CA GLU A 87 -1.66 -6.42 -22.21
C GLU A 87 -2.96 -5.65 -22.51
N ARG A 88 -4.00 -5.76 -21.67
CA ARG A 88 -5.25 -4.99 -21.82
C ARG A 88 -5.14 -3.56 -21.29
N ILE A 89 -4.05 -3.19 -20.63
CA ILE A 89 -3.84 -1.83 -20.14
C ILE A 89 -3.42 -0.94 -21.30
N THR A 90 -4.30 -0.04 -21.73
CA THR A 90 -4.09 0.84 -22.89
C THR A 90 -3.82 2.29 -22.51
N CYS A 91 -3.83 2.64 -21.22
CA CYS A 91 -3.52 3.98 -20.74
C CYS A 91 -2.06 4.05 -20.24
N PRO A 92 -1.48 5.26 -20.15
CA PRO A 92 -0.14 5.44 -19.59
C PRO A 92 -0.07 4.99 -18.13
N VAL A 93 0.99 4.27 -17.76
CA VAL A 93 1.19 3.74 -16.40
C VAL A 93 2.48 4.26 -15.79
N LEU A 94 2.39 4.84 -14.58
CA LEU A 94 3.55 5.11 -13.73
C LEU A 94 3.68 4.02 -12.67
N LEU A 95 4.83 3.36 -12.64
CA LEU A 95 5.25 2.46 -11.59
C LEU A 95 6.30 3.16 -10.74
N VAL A 96 6.02 3.36 -9.46
CA VAL A 96 6.99 3.88 -8.49
C VAL A 96 7.38 2.75 -7.53
N TRP A 97 8.68 2.54 -7.37
CA TRP A 97 9.22 1.41 -6.60
C TRP A 97 10.34 1.85 -5.67
N GLY A 98 10.42 1.29 -4.47
CA GLY A 98 11.61 1.46 -3.64
C GLY A 98 12.67 0.40 -3.95
N ARG A 99 13.93 0.81 -4.08
CA ARG A 99 15.06 -0.10 -4.34
C ARG A 99 15.19 -1.19 -3.29
N HIS A 100 14.83 -0.89 -2.04
CA HIS A 100 14.96 -1.78 -0.89
C HIS A 100 13.65 -2.49 -0.53
N ASP A 101 12.67 -2.53 -1.44
CA ASP A 101 11.43 -3.28 -1.22
C ASP A 101 11.72 -4.79 -1.06
N ALA A 102 11.57 -5.28 0.17
CA ALA A 102 11.72 -6.68 0.51
C ALA A 102 10.43 -7.49 0.32
N MET A 103 9.27 -6.82 0.21
CA MET A 103 7.95 -7.44 0.11
C MET A 103 7.56 -7.75 -1.34
N VAL A 104 7.72 -6.79 -2.26
CA VAL A 104 7.41 -7.01 -3.67
C VAL A 104 8.67 -6.78 -4.49
N PHE A 105 9.22 -7.87 -5.02
CA PHE A 105 10.43 -7.81 -5.81
C PHE A 105 10.22 -6.99 -7.09
N GLN A 106 11.24 -6.22 -7.47
CA GLN A 106 11.28 -5.40 -8.68
C GLN A 106 10.98 -6.20 -9.97
N THR A 107 11.19 -7.52 -9.96
CA THR A 107 10.77 -8.43 -11.04
C THR A 107 9.27 -8.33 -11.39
N GLY A 108 8.43 -7.92 -10.43
CA GLY A 108 7.02 -7.62 -10.69
C GLY A 108 6.84 -6.41 -11.59
N ALA A 109 7.52 -5.31 -11.26
CA ALA A 109 7.53 -4.10 -12.09
C ALA A 109 8.13 -4.36 -13.49
N GLU A 110 9.15 -5.22 -13.58
CA GLU A 110 9.73 -5.63 -14.86
C GLU A 110 8.73 -6.31 -15.79
N ARG A 111 7.82 -7.12 -15.25
CA ARG A 111 6.76 -7.77 -16.03
C ARG A 111 5.75 -6.76 -16.55
N VAL A 112 5.40 -5.76 -15.75
CA VAL A 112 4.49 -4.70 -16.20
C VAL A 112 5.14 -3.88 -17.31
N ILE A 113 6.41 -3.49 -17.15
CA ILE A 113 7.17 -2.78 -18.20
C ILE A 113 7.27 -3.60 -19.50
N ALA A 114 7.32 -4.92 -19.41
CA ALA A 114 7.38 -5.80 -20.58
C ALA A 114 6.01 -6.00 -21.26
N ALA A 115 4.90 -5.92 -20.53
CA ALA A 115 3.56 -6.23 -21.03
C ALA A 115 2.73 -4.99 -21.40
N VAL A 116 2.95 -3.86 -20.73
CA VAL A 116 2.24 -2.61 -20.98
C VAL A 116 3.01 -1.77 -21.99
N THR A 117 2.33 -1.25 -23.00
CA THR A 117 2.94 -0.50 -24.10
C THR A 117 3.53 0.84 -23.65
N ASP A 118 2.83 1.55 -22.77
CA ASP A 118 3.23 2.86 -22.26
C ASP A 118 3.32 2.85 -20.73
N ALA A 119 4.44 2.31 -20.23
CA ALA A 119 4.71 2.27 -18.81
C ALA A 119 6.09 2.86 -18.47
N GLU A 120 6.14 3.64 -17.40
CA GLU A 120 7.37 4.17 -16.84
C GLU A 120 7.63 3.56 -15.46
N LEU A 121 8.83 3.01 -15.24
CA LEU A 121 9.28 2.56 -13.93
C LEU A 121 10.27 3.56 -13.35
N VAL A 122 9.91 4.16 -12.22
CA VAL A 122 10.77 4.99 -11.39
C VAL A 122 11.16 4.22 -10.14
N THR A 123 12.46 4.00 -9.94
CA THR A 123 12.99 3.42 -8.70
C THR A 123 13.59 4.51 -7.82
N ILE A 124 13.17 4.57 -6.55
CA ILE A 124 13.67 5.47 -5.51
C ILE A 124 14.71 4.70 -4.68
N GLU A 125 15.94 5.22 -4.59
CA GLU A 125 17.07 4.49 -4.03
C GLU A 125 16.93 4.24 -2.52
N ASP A 126 16.71 5.26 -1.68
CA ASP A 126 16.62 5.07 -0.21
C ASP A 126 15.19 4.73 0.27
N CYS A 127 14.47 3.91 -0.48
CA CYS A 127 13.06 3.58 -0.23
C CYS A 127 12.81 2.07 -0.20
N GLY A 128 11.98 1.63 0.75
CA GLY A 128 11.45 0.28 0.85
C GLY A 128 10.10 0.12 0.14
N HIS A 129 9.19 -0.67 0.72
CA HIS A 129 7.90 -1.02 0.15
C HIS A 129 6.88 0.12 0.14
N CYS A 130 7.06 1.16 0.97
CA CYS A 130 6.08 2.22 1.13
C CYS A 130 6.62 3.61 0.74
N PRO A 131 6.78 3.91 -0.57
CA PRO A 131 7.18 5.24 -1.03
C PRO A 131 6.34 6.39 -0.48
N GLN A 132 5.04 6.18 -0.28
CA GLN A 132 4.13 7.19 0.28
C GLN A 132 4.41 7.54 1.74
N LEU A 133 5.19 6.71 2.45
CA LEU A 133 5.57 6.94 3.84
C LEU A 133 7.05 7.28 3.96
N GLU A 134 7.90 6.70 3.11
CA GLU A 134 9.35 6.94 3.15
C GLU A 134 9.73 8.16 2.34
N ALA A 135 9.23 8.33 1.12
CA ALA A 135 9.58 9.43 0.22
C ALA A 135 8.33 10.20 -0.26
N PRO A 136 7.53 10.78 0.66
CA PRO A 136 6.23 11.36 0.33
C PRO A 136 6.34 12.53 -0.67
N ASP A 137 7.32 13.42 -0.48
CA ASP A 137 7.53 14.58 -1.36
C ASP A 137 7.91 14.12 -2.78
N ARG A 138 8.87 13.19 -2.87
CA ARG A 138 9.27 12.62 -4.16
C ARG A 138 8.14 11.89 -4.86
N LEU A 139 7.34 11.11 -4.12
CA LEU A 139 6.18 10.45 -4.68
C LEU A 139 5.15 11.49 -5.19
N ALA A 140 4.89 12.54 -4.41
CA ALA A 140 3.97 13.60 -4.80
C ALA A 140 4.44 14.31 -6.08
N GLU A 141 5.72 14.65 -6.19
CA GLU A 141 6.32 15.22 -7.41
C GLU A 141 6.09 14.31 -8.62
N LEU A 142 6.41 13.02 -8.49
CA LEU A 142 6.22 12.05 -9.57
C LEU A 142 4.76 11.96 -10.02
N LEU A 143 3.82 11.95 -9.07
CA LEU A 143 2.38 11.88 -9.36
C LEU A 143 1.85 13.17 -10.01
N LEU A 144 2.36 14.34 -9.61
CA LEU A 144 1.95 15.64 -10.16
C LEU A 144 2.53 15.87 -11.56
N GLU A 145 3.75 15.43 -11.81
CA GLU A 145 4.39 15.55 -13.12
C GLU A 145 3.79 14.59 -14.15
N PHE A 146 3.39 13.39 -13.74
CA PHE A 146 3.03 12.31 -14.65
C PHE A 146 1.94 12.68 -15.69
N PRO A 147 0.82 13.35 -15.34
CA PRO A 147 -0.20 13.72 -16.32
C PRO A 147 0.29 14.71 -17.40
N GLY A 148 1.32 15.51 -17.11
CA GLY A 148 1.88 16.51 -18.02
C GLY A 148 3.01 15.99 -18.90
N ARG A 149 3.36 14.70 -18.82
CA ARG A 149 4.41 14.10 -19.64
C ARG A 149 3.86 13.68 -21.00
N ASP A 150 4.71 13.78 -22.02
CA ASP A 150 4.41 13.26 -23.36
C ASP A 150 4.37 11.73 -23.32
N HIS A 151 3.14 11.20 -23.30
CA HIS A 151 2.81 9.79 -23.38
C HIS A 151 2.53 9.43 -24.83
N ASP A 152 3.42 8.66 -25.43
CA ASP A 152 3.32 8.20 -26.82
C ASP A 152 3.51 6.68 -26.83
N PRO A 153 2.46 5.90 -27.15
CA PRO A 153 2.55 4.45 -27.22
C PRO A 153 3.65 3.95 -28.16
N ALA A 154 4.04 4.73 -29.18
CA ALA A 154 5.11 4.38 -30.10
C ALA A 154 6.52 4.48 -29.46
N ARG A 155 6.67 5.20 -28.35
CA ARG A 155 7.95 5.37 -27.64
C ARG A 155 8.30 4.22 -26.70
N GLY A 156 7.34 3.33 -26.40
CA GLY A 156 7.52 2.14 -25.58
C GLY A 156 7.84 2.43 -24.11
N SER A 157 7.83 1.39 -23.29
CA SER A 157 8.05 1.48 -21.85
C SER A 157 9.48 1.84 -21.45
N ARG A 158 9.62 2.61 -20.37
CA ARG A 158 10.87 3.28 -19.95
C ARG A 158 11.23 2.99 -18.50
N ARG A 159 12.52 3.13 -18.18
CA ARG A 159 13.05 2.96 -16.83
C ARG A 159 13.87 4.17 -16.42
N ARG A 160 13.68 4.63 -15.19
CA ARG A 160 14.49 5.67 -14.55
C ARG A 160 14.90 5.23 -13.15
N ALA A 161 16.18 5.38 -12.85
CA ALA A 161 16.66 5.36 -11.49
C ALA A 161 16.72 6.81 -10.99
N HIS A 162 16.14 7.07 -9.82
CA HIS A 162 16.38 8.33 -9.11
C HIS A 162 17.51 8.16 -8.11
N GLY A 163 18.34 9.19 -8.00
CA GLY A 163 19.44 9.24 -7.03
C GLY A 163 18.96 9.15 -5.58
N PRO A 164 19.90 9.02 -4.63
CA PRO A 164 19.61 8.94 -3.21
C PRO A 164 18.86 10.18 -2.72
N LEU A 165 18.01 9.99 -1.71
CA LEU A 165 17.26 11.07 -1.07
C LEU A 165 18.22 11.93 -0.24
N GLY A 166 18.06 13.24 -0.28
CA GLY A 166 18.86 14.15 0.53
C GLY A 166 18.64 13.91 2.04
N PRO A 167 19.62 14.24 2.90
CA PRO A 167 19.51 14.03 4.35
C PRO A 167 18.30 14.71 5.01
N ASP A 168 17.77 15.77 4.37
CA ASP A 168 16.66 16.59 4.86
C ASP A 168 15.29 16.28 4.22
N GLU A 169 15.20 15.34 3.26
CA GLU A 169 13.93 14.98 2.57
C GLU A 169 13.11 13.92 3.33
N HIS A 170 13.51 13.60 4.56
CA HIS A 170 12.87 12.59 5.41
C HIS A 170 12.50 13.14 6.79
N LEU A 171 11.31 13.73 6.86
CA LEU A 171 10.30 13.74 7.93
C LEU A 171 9.58 15.10 7.90
N GLY A 172 8.56 15.20 7.06
CA GLY A 172 7.65 16.33 7.08
C GLY A 172 6.50 16.10 6.12
N VAL A 173 5.28 16.26 6.60
CA VAL A 173 4.17 16.63 5.72
C VAL A 173 4.52 18.01 5.14
N PRO A 174 4.53 18.24 3.82
CA PRO A 174 4.86 19.55 3.29
C PRO A 174 3.69 20.51 3.55
N GLY A 175 3.95 21.58 4.30
CA GLY A 175 2.96 22.63 4.54
C GLY A 175 3.26 23.61 5.68
N ARG A 176 4.52 24.02 5.91
CA ARG A 176 4.80 25.18 6.79
C ARG A 176 4.90 26.45 5.94
N LEU A 177 3.79 27.19 5.82
CA LEU A 177 3.83 28.59 5.40
C LEU A 177 4.68 29.39 6.41
N PRO A 178 5.44 30.41 5.98
CA PRO A 178 6.37 31.09 6.86
C PRO A 178 5.62 31.98 7.85
N GLY A 179 5.94 31.82 9.14
CA GLY A 179 5.75 32.83 10.18
C GLY A 179 4.42 32.78 10.95
N ARG A 180 4.44 32.10 12.11
CA ARG A 180 4.08 32.63 13.45
C ARG A 180 3.89 31.47 14.43
N SER A 181 4.66 31.47 15.49
CA SER A 181 4.59 30.55 16.62
C SER A 181 3.22 30.59 17.30
N ARG A 182 2.56 29.44 17.50
CA ARG A 182 1.62 29.20 18.62
C ARG A 182 1.29 27.71 18.82
N PRO A 183 1.10 27.22 20.06
CA PRO A 183 1.01 25.78 20.38
C PRO A 183 -0.35 25.11 20.11
N ASP A 184 -1.37 25.83 19.63
CA ASP A 184 -2.75 25.33 19.58
C ASP A 184 -3.14 24.64 18.24
N ALA A 185 -2.25 24.64 17.23
CA ALA A 185 -2.57 24.15 15.88
C ALA A 185 -2.61 22.61 15.77
N GLN A 186 -1.85 21.88 16.60
CA GLN A 186 -1.74 20.42 16.51
C GLN A 186 -3.02 19.68 16.99
N GLN A 187 -3.84 20.33 17.82
CA GLN A 187 -5.14 19.79 18.24
C GLN A 187 -6.24 20.01 17.17
N ALA A 188 -6.12 21.04 16.34
CA ALA A 188 -7.08 21.35 15.28
C ALA A 188 -6.97 20.35 14.10
N GLU A 189 -5.75 19.95 13.72
CA GLU A 189 -5.52 18.96 12.64
C GLU A 189 -6.01 17.55 13.00
N LEU A 190 -5.82 17.12 14.25
CA LEU A 190 -6.41 15.87 14.76
C LEU A 190 -7.95 15.93 14.78
N GLY A 191 -8.52 17.13 14.94
CA GLY A 191 -9.96 17.38 14.83
C GLY A 191 -10.51 17.28 13.41
N ALA A 192 -9.73 17.64 12.40
CA ALA A 192 -10.08 17.48 10.99
C ALA A 192 -10.07 16.00 10.57
N TYR A 193 -9.06 15.24 11.01
CA TYR A 193 -8.98 13.80 10.75
C TYR A 193 -10.13 13.00 11.43
N ARG A 194 -10.59 13.44 12.61
CA ARG A 194 -11.78 12.86 13.28
C ARG A 194 -13.11 13.25 12.63
N ARG A 195 -13.20 14.40 11.94
CA ARG A 195 -14.43 14.85 11.24
C ARG A 195 -14.74 14.03 9.99
N VAL A 196 -13.72 13.55 9.27
CA VAL A 196 -13.92 12.69 8.08
C VAL A 196 -14.57 11.34 8.47
N ARG A 197 -14.35 10.84 9.69
CA ARG A 197 -15.00 9.61 10.20
C ARG A 197 -16.48 9.76 10.60
N ARG A 198 -17.06 10.96 10.62
CA ARG A 198 -18.48 11.19 11.01
C ARG A 198 -19.42 11.57 9.87
N ARG A 199 -18.97 11.67 8.62
CA ARG A 199 -19.90 11.68 7.48
C ARG A 199 -20.29 10.23 7.16
N ARG A 200 -21.39 9.82 7.78
CA ARG A 200 -22.21 8.67 7.37
C ARG A 200 -22.46 8.83 5.85
N LEU A 201 -21.83 8.00 5.03
CA LEU A 201 -22.28 7.76 3.66
C LEU A 201 -23.71 7.22 3.80
N LEU A 202 -24.71 8.06 3.52
CA LEU A 202 -26.07 7.64 3.30
C LEU A 202 -26.06 6.85 2.00
N VAL A 203 -25.95 5.53 2.12
CA VAL A 203 -26.34 4.59 1.07
C VAL A 203 -27.85 4.44 1.24
N GLU A 204 -28.61 5.10 0.38
CA GLU A 204 -30.04 4.86 0.24
C GLU A 204 -30.26 3.39 -0.20
N PRO A 205 -31.19 2.64 0.42
CA PRO A 205 -31.48 1.28 0.00
C PRO A 205 -32.16 1.27 -1.37
N ALA A 206 -31.73 0.35 -2.23
CA ALA A 206 -32.32 0.13 -3.55
C ALA A 206 -33.82 -0.23 -3.45
N PRO A 207 -34.67 0.19 -4.42
CA PRO A 207 -36.09 -0.12 -4.40
C PRO A 207 -36.34 -1.63 -4.54
N THR A 208 -37.16 -2.16 -3.64
CA THR A 208 -37.60 -3.56 -3.64
C THR A 208 -38.69 -3.80 -4.69
N GLY A 209 -38.32 -4.41 -5.81
CA GLY A 209 -39.23 -5.10 -6.75
C GLY A 209 -39.12 -6.62 -6.60
N PRO A 210 -40.15 -7.41 -6.97
CA PRO A 210 -40.22 -8.82 -6.62
C PRO A 210 -39.24 -9.67 -7.44
N ALA A 211 -38.70 -10.68 -6.77
CA ALA A 211 -37.70 -11.61 -7.26
C ALA A 211 -38.25 -12.59 -8.30
N GLU A 212 -37.57 -12.72 -9.43
CA GLU A 212 -37.64 -13.92 -10.27
C GLU A 212 -36.23 -14.44 -10.60
N HIS A 213 -36.12 -15.76 -10.50
CA HIS A 213 -34.94 -16.61 -10.65
C HIS A 213 -34.12 -16.38 -11.92
N LEU A 214 -32.79 -16.38 -11.80
CA LEU A 214 -31.88 -17.30 -12.50
C LEU A 214 -30.43 -17.13 -12.00
N GLY A 215 -29.76 -18.25 -11.72
CA GLY A 215 -28.46 -18.29 -11.07
C GLY A 215 -27.31 -17.70 -11.89
N ALA A 216 -26.51 -16.85 -11.25
CA ALA A 216 -25.16 -16.49 -11.66
C ALA A 216 -24.30 -16.18 -10.41
N PRO A 217 -23.02 -16.60 -10.35
CA PRO A 217 -22.15 -16.29 -9.23
C PRO A 217 -21.82 -14.80 -9.17
N VAL A 218 -21.96 -14.24 -7.96
CA VAL A 218 -21.69 -12.86 -7.58
C VAL A 218 -20.24 -12.49 -7.89
N GLY A 219 -20.01 -11.48 -8.74
CA GLY A 219 -18.68 -10.92 -8.95
C GLY A 219 -18.38 -10.18 -10.26
N GLN A 220 -19.33 -10.00 -11.18
CA GLN A 220 -19.11 -9.18 -12.37
C GLN A 220 -19.78 -7.81 -12.25
N MET A 221 -18.96 -6.78 -12.11
CA MET A 221 -19.36 -5.39 -12.33
C MET A 221 -19.20 -5.11 -13.83
N ILE A 222 -20.32 -5.05 -14.55
CA ILE A 222 -20.37 -4.62 -15.95
C ILE A 222 -20.32 -3.09 -15.93
N LEU A 223 -19.21 -2.52 -16.40
CA LEU A 223 -19.13 -1.09 -16.70
C LEU A 223 -19.40 -0.91 -18.20
N HIS A 224 -20.52 -0.28 -18.53
CA HIS A 224 -20.78 0.18 -19.89
C HIS A 224 -19.88 1.38 -20.22
N PRO A 225 -19.34 1.46 -21.45
CA PRO A 225 -18.64 2.65 -21.91
C PRO A 225 -19.66 3.79 -22.07
N LEU A 226 -19.35 4.95 -21.50
CA LEU A 226 -19.99 6.20 -21.89
C LEU A 226 -19.22 6.69 -23.12
N ASP A 227 -19.87 6.60 -24.28
CA ASP A 227 -19.45 7.26 -25.52
C ASP A 227 -19.97 8.72 -25.52
N PRO A 228 -19.45 9.59 -26.42
CA PRO A 228 -18.66 10.77 -26.09
C PRO A 228 -19.42 12.04 -25.70
#